data_AF-A0A2V5WIV7-F1
#
_entry.id   AF-A0A2V5WIV7-F1
#
_cell.length_a   1.000
_cell.length_b   1.000
_cell.length_c   1.000
_cell.angle_alpha   90.00
_cell.angle_beta   90.00
_cell.angle_gamma   90.00
#
_symmetry.space_group_name_H-M   'P 1'
#
loop_
_entity.id
_entity.type
_entity.pdbx_description
1 polymer ?
#
loop_
_entity_poly.entity_id
_entity_poly.type
_entity_poly.pdbx_seq_one_letter_code
_entity_poly.pdbx_strand_id
1 'polypeptide(L)' 'MEQYQTLKSKLRGHYQYYGVRGNYKMLEVVYEHAEAVWKRWLGRRSSKHQLNWEQWMVRWQAICPLPKPRIVHEF' A
#
# COMPACT_ATOMS: atom_id res chain seq x y z
N MET A 1 -4.84 -4.61 -12.47
CA MET A 1 -5.58 -5.15 -11.31
C MET A 1 -4.77 -6.20 -10.55
N GLU A 2 -4.10 -7.15 -11.22
CA GLU A 2 -3.34 -8.22 -10.55
C GLU A 2 -2.27 -7.73 -9.57
N GLN A 3 -1.47 -6.73 -9.94
CA GLN A 3 -0.43 -6.18 -9.07
C GLN A 3 -0.98 -5.61 -7.75
N TYR A 4 -2.16 -4.98 -7.78
CA TYR A 4 -2.82 -4.49 -6.59
C TYR A 4 -3.25 -5.64 -5.68
N GLN A 5 -3.84 -6.70 -6.24
CA GLN A 5 -4.27 -7.86 -5.47
C GLN A 5 -3.08 -8.57 -4.80
N THR A 6 -1.97 -8.72 -5.52
CA THR A 6 -0.74 -9.29 -4.96
C THR A 6 -0.20 -8.43 -3.82
N LEU A 7 -0.08 -7.11 -4.01
CA LEU A 7 0.41 -6.20 -2.99
C LEU A 7 -0.49 -6.18 -1.74
N LYS A 8 -1.81 -6.14 -1.96
CA LYS A 8 -2.83 -6.22 -0.90
C LYS A 8 -2.71 -7.51 -0.09
N SER A 9 -2.56 -8.65 -0.77
CA SER A 9 -2.40 -9.95 -0.13
C SER A 9 -1.12 -10.02 0.71
N LYS A 10 0.00 -9.52 0.18
CA LYS A 10 1.29 -9.45 0.89
C LYS A 10 1.21 -8.58 2.15
N LEU A 11 0.65 -7.38 2.05
CA LEU A 11 0.48 -6.50 3.21
C LEU A 11 -0.44 -7.12 4.27
N ARG A 12 -1.56 -7.73 3.85
CA ARG A 12 -2.47 -8.41 4.79
C ARG A 12 -1.78 -9.55 5.52
N GLY A 13 -0.99 -10.37 4.82
CA GLY A 13 -0.19 -11.44 5.43
C GLY A 13 0.85 -10.89 6.41
N HIS A 14 1.52 -9.80 6.04
CA HIS A 14 2.50 -9.14 6.91
C HIS A 14 1.84 -8.64 8.22
N TYR A 15 0.70 -7.97 8.14
CA TYR A 15 -0.04 -7.53 9.33
C TYR A 15 -0.57 -8.70 10.15
N GLN A 16 -0.96 -9.81 9.52
CA GLN A 16 -1.41 -11.01 10.23
C GLN A 16 -0.26 -11.64 11.05
N TYR A 17 0.98 -11.55 10.58
CA TYR A 17 2.13 -12.14 11.28
C TYR A 17 2.73 -11.18 12.32
N TYR A 18 2.93 -9.91 11.93
CA TYR A 18 3.65 -8.90 12.73
C TYR A 18 2.73 -7.96 13.52
N GLY A 19 1.41 -8.18 13.45
CA GLY A 19 0.35 -7.38 14.08
C GLY A 19 0.27 -7.50 15.60
N VAL A 20 1.38 -7.41 16.32
CA VAL A 20 1.41 -7.47 17.79
C VAL A 20 1.43 -6.07 18.41
N ARG A 21 0.88 -5.94 19.63
CA ARG A 21 0.98 -4.70 20.42
C ARG A 21 2.46 -4.36 20.65
N GLY A 22 2.86 -3.13 20.29
CA GLY A 22 4.26 -2.67 20.34
C GLY A 22 4.99 -2.65 18.99
N ASN A 23 4.52 -3.37 17.97
CA ASN A 23 5.13 -3.36 16.63
C ASN A 23 4.42 -2.43 15.63
N TYR A 24 3.40 -1.70 16.05
CA TYR A 24 2.57 -0.88 15.16
C TYR A 24 3.39 0.13 14.35
N LYS A 25 4.41 0.75 14.96
CA LYS A 25 5.25 1.73 14.27
C LYS A 25 6.00 1.13 13.08
N MET A 26 6.47 -0.11 13.18
CA MET A 26 7.13 -0.78 12.06
C MET A 26 6.13 -1.19 10.96
N LEU A 27 4.90 -1.56 11.34
CA LEU A 27 3.84 -1.82 10.36
C LEU A 27 3.47 -0.57 9.57
N GLU A 28 3.48 0.59 10.22
CA GLU A 28 3.29 1.91 9.58
C GLU A 28 4.41 2.23 8.59
N VAL A 29 5.68 2.03 8.97
CA VAL A 29 6.83 2.21 8.07
C VAL A 29 6.72 1.32 6.83
N VAL A 30 6.35 0.04 7.01
CA VAL A 30 6.13 -0.89 5.90
C VAL A 30 5.02 -0.41 4.97
N TYR A 31 3.90 0.08 5.54
CA TYR A 31 2.80 0.65 4.77
C TYR A 31 3.25 1.86 3.93
N GLU A 32 3.91 2.83 4.55
CA GLU A 32 4.37 4.07 3.90
C GLU A 32 5.36 3.77 2.76
N HIS A 33 6.31 2.87 2.99
CA HIS A 33 7.26 2.45 1.96
C HIS A 33 6.59 1.68 0.82
N ALA A 34 5.69 0.74 1.14
CA ALA A 34 4.95 0.02 0.12
C ALA A 34 4.12 0.98 -0.75
N GLU A 35 3.47 1.96 -0.14
CA GLU A 35 2.72 2.99 -0.84
C GLU A 35 3.64 3.84 -1.74
N ALA A 36 4.74 4.37 -1.21
CA ALA A 36 5.68 5.22 -1.95
C ALA A 36 6.32 4.49 -3.16
N VAL A 37 6.73 3.23 -2.96
CA VAL A 37 7.30 2.40 -4.04
C VAL A 37 6.24 2.12 -5.09
N TRP A 38 5.03 1.75 -4.68
CA TRP A 38 3.95 1.46 -5.61
C TRP A 38 3.55 2.69 -6.43
N LYS A 39 3.46 3.87 -5.79
CA LYS A 39 3.27 5.16 -6.48
C LYS A 39 4.35 5.40 -7.54
N ARG A 40 5.62 5.27 -7.17
CA ARG A 40 6.74 5.44 -8.12
C ARG A 40 6.68 4.46 -9.28
N TRP A 41 6.33 3.21 -9.02
CA TRP A 41 6.26 2.16 -10.05
C TRP A 41 5.12 2.38 -11.03
N LEU A 42 3.95 2.81 -10.54
CA LEU A 42 2.82 3.20 -11.38
C LEU A 42 3.16 4.44 -12.24
N GLY A 43 3.87 5.41 -11.68
CA GLY A 43 4.29 6.63 -12.40
C GLY A 43 5.24 6.33 -13.56
N ARG A 44 6.15 5.37 -13.36
CA ARG A 44 7.03 4.88 -14.44
C ARG A 44 6.27 4.20 -15.59
N ARG A 45 5.15 3.54 -15.31
CA ARG A 45 4.33 2.86 -16.33
C ARG A 45 3.54 3.87 -17.19
N SER A 46 3.22 5.04 -16.66
CA SER A 46 2.48 6.09 -17.38
C SER A 46 3.41 7.06 -18.13
N SER A 47 4.31 6.53 -18.96
CA SER A 47 5.29 7.34 -19.70
C SER A 47 4.67 8.26 -20.78
N LYS A 48 3.39 8.08 -21.15
CA LYS A 48 2.77 8.76 -22.30
C LYS A 48 1.84 9.92 -21.96
N HIS A 49 1.54 10.17 -20.69
CA HIS A 49 0.59 11.21 -20.32
C HIS A 49 1.03 11.89 -19.04
N GLN A 50 1.55 13.12 -19.16
CA GLN A 50 1.60 14.16 -18.11
C GLN A 50 0.20 14.54 -17.59
N LEU A 51 -0.83 13.75 -17.88
CA LEU A 51 -2.21 14.07 -17.58
C LEU A 51 -2.43 13.80 -16.09
N ASN A 52 -2.29 14.88 -15.31
CA ASN A 52 -2.58 14.99 -13.89
C ASN A 52 -2.32 13.71 -13.09
N TRP A 53 -1.04 13.31 -13.01
CA TRP A 53 -0.59 12.19 -12.21
C TRP A 53 -1.19 12.18 -10.79
N GLU A 54 -1.32 13.36 -10.18
CA GLU A 54 -1.99 13.56 -8.90
C GLU A 54 -3.48 13.21 -8.92
N GLN A 55 -4.24 13.65 -9.92
CA GLN A 55 -5.67 13.30 -10.06
C GLN A 55 -5.86 11.81 -10.37
N TRP A 56 -4.98 11.23 -11.19
CA TRP A 56 -4.98 9.79 -11.45
C TRP A 56 -4.69 9.02 -10.17
N MET A 57 -3.71 9.48 -9.37
CA MET A 57 -3.37 8.88 -8.08
C MET A 57 -4.54 8.94 -7.10
N VAL A 58 -5.22 10.09 -6.98
CA VAL A 58 -6.38 10.26 -6.10
C VAL A 58 -7.50 9.28 -6.50
N ARG A 59 -7.81 9.20 -7.79
CA ARG A 59 -8.79 8.22 -8.31
C ARG A 59 -8.34 6.78 -8.05
N TRP A 60 -7.05 6.50 -8.22
CA TRP A 60 -6.51 5.16 -8.02
C TRP A 60 -6.52 4.74 -6.55
N GLN A 61 -6.17 5.64 -5.62
CA GLN A 61 -6.29 5.41 -4.18
C GLN A 61 -7.75 5.18 -3.76
N ALA A 62 -8.72 5.83 -4.42
CA ALA A 62 -10.14 5.60 -4.18
C ALA A 62 -10.62 4.22 -4.66
N ILE A 63 -10.10 3.72 -5.78
CA ILE A 63 -10.49 2.43 -6.37
C ILE A 63 -9.74 1.25 -5.71
N CYS A 64 -8.47 1.47 -5.36
CA CYS A 64 -7.55 0.43 -4.89
C CYS A 64 -6.85 0.85 -3.58
N PRO A 65 -7.58 1.05 -2.46
CA PRO A 65 -6.95 1.41 -1.20
C PRO A 65 -6.07 0.28 -0.71
N LEU A 66 -4.83 0.59 -0.32
CA LEU A 66 -3.97 -0.38 0.36
C LEU A 66 -4.54 -0.68 1.75
N PRO A 67 -4.45 -1.93 2.23
CA PRO A 67 -4.86 -2.25 3.59
C PRO A 67 -3.99 -1.45 4.57
N LYS A 68 -4.63 -0.79 5.54
CA LYS A 68 -3.91 -0.09 6.60
C LYS A 68 -3.33 -1.08 7.61
N PRO A 69 -2.20 -0.75 8.25
CA PRO A 69 -1.65 -1.55 9.33
C PRO A 69 -2.67 -1.68 10.46
N ARG A 70 -2.73 -2.87 11.06
CA ARG A 70 -3.66 -3.20 12.14
C ARG A 70 -2.97 -4.10 13.16
N ILE A 71 -3.33 -3.92 14.42
CA ILE A 71 -2.98 -4.87 15.49
C ILE A 71 -3.97 -6.03 15.37
N VAL A 72 -3.45 -7.25 15.32
CA VAL A 72 -4.21 -8.50 15.12
C VAL A 72 -4.08 -9.41 16.33
N HIS A 73 -2.94 -9.35 17.02
CA HIS A 73 -2.64 -10.17 18.19
C HIS A 73 -2.71 -9.30 19.44
N GLU A 74 -3.67 -9.62 20.29
CA GLU A 74 -3.83 -9.09 21.63
C GLU A 74 -3.22 -10.12 22.60
N PHE A 75 -2.00 -9.87 23.06
CA PHE A 75 -1.40 -10.60 24.18
C PHE A 75 -1.23 -9.63 25.35
#